data_AF-A0A9D7Y7W8-F1
#
_entry.id   AF-A0A9D7Y7W8-F1
#
_cell.length_a   1.000
_cell.length_b   1.000
_cell.length_c   1.000
_cell.angle_alpha   90.00
_cell.angle_beta   90.00
_cell.angle_gamma   90.00
#
_symmetry.space_group_name_H-M   'P 1'
#
loop_
_entity.id
_entity.type
_entity.pdbx_description
1 polymer ?
#
loop_
_entity_poly.entity_id
_entity_poly.type
_entity_poly.pdbx_seq_one_letter_code
_entity_poly.pdbx_strand_id
1 'polypeptide(L)'
;MTDTIVFSKRDLRTVENVMNIKYSFTNRMGLTFRARHYWSKVNPKQFYVLDLEGNLKDPNFLITENVRQNYNFFSVDMIYTWQFAQGSFLTLAWKDVGESFTRSFEKDYFKNLSNTISNPQSNSLSLRVIYFIDYLTAKKKLKKRVA
;
A
#
# COMPACT_ATOMS: atom_id res chain seq x y z
N MET A 1 35.24 -16.45 16.09
CA MET A 1 34.06 -17.02 15.41
C MET A 1 33.98 -16.32 14.06
N THR A 2 34.27 -17.01 12.97
CA THR A 2 34.26 -16.42 11.62
C THR A 2 32.82 -16.31 11.13
N ASP A 3 32.38 -15.09 10.83
CA ASP A 3 31.10 -14.83 10.17
C ASP A 3 31.07 -15.59 8.83
N THR A 4 30.31 -16.68 8.83
CA THR A 4 30.19 -17.55 7.66
C THR A 4 29.09 -16.97 6.77
N ILE A 5 29.44 -16.58 5.55
CA ILE A 5 28.48 -15.98 4.61
C ILE A 5 27.66 -17.11 3.99
N VAL A 6 26.33 -17.04 4.16
CA VAL A 6 25.38 -18.05 3.66
C VAL A 6 24.54 -17.47 2.53
N PHE A 7 24.51 -18.18 1.40
CA PHE A 7 23.65 -17.90 0.26
C PHE A 7 22.48 -18.89 0.20
N SER A 8 21.39 -18.48 -0.45
CA SER A 8 20.25 -19.37 -0.71
C SER A 8 19.82 -19.30 -2.17
N LYS A 9 19.64 -20.48 -2.78
CA LYS A 9 18.90 -20.63 -4.03
C LYS A 9 17.42 -20.77 -3.68
N ARG A 10 16.61 -19.83 -4.15
CA ARG A 10 15.21 -19.67 -3.75
C ARG A 10 14.32 -19.41 -4.95
N ASP A 11 13.12 -19.97 -4.90
CA ASP A 11 12.04 -19.59 -5.81
C ASP A 11 11.29 -18.39 -5.23
N LEU A 12 11.12 -17.35 -6.04
CA LEU A 12 10.28 -16.20 -5.73
C LEU A 12 9.01 -16.30 -6.58
N ARG A 13 7.84 -16.27 -5.94
CA ARG A 13 6.56 -16.11 -6.63
C ARG A 13 5.91 -14.82 -6.17
N THR A 14 5.61 -13.94 -7.12
CA THR A 14 4.95 -12.66 -6.88
C THR A 14 3.64 -12.61 -7.64
N VAL A 15 2.63 -12.03 -6.99
CA VAL A 15 1.32 -11.75 -7.58
C VAL A 15 0.95 -10.33 -7.20
N GLU A 16 0.66 -9.50 -8.20
CA GLU A 16 0.22 -8.13 -8.02
C GLU A 16 -1.12 -7.94 -8.71
N ASN A 17 -2.09 -7.43 -7.96
CA ASN A 17 -3.41 -7.07 -8.46
C ASN A 17 -3.64 -5.59 -8.20
N VAL A 18 -3.99 -4.84 -9.25
CA VAL A 18 -4.34 -3.43 -9.15
C VAL A 18 -5.72 -3.22 -9.76
N MET A 19 -6.65 -2.74 -8.95
CA MET A 19 -7.97 -2.34 -9.37
C MET A 19 -8.05 -0.81 -9.36
N ASN A 20 -8.42 -0.21 -10.48
CA ASN A 20 -8.60 1.23 -10.61
C ASN A 20 -10.04 1.51 -11.05
N ILE A 21 -10.74 2.37 -10.32
CA ILE A 21 -12.08 2.84 -10.63
C ILE A 21 -12.03 4.37 -10.67
N LYS A 22 -12.50 4.93 -11.78
CA LYS A 22 -12.69 6.37 -11.94
C LYS A 22 -14.14 6.60 -12.35
N TYR A 23 -14.86 7.38 -11.57
CA TYR A 23 -16.26 7.66 -11.80
C TYR A 23 -16.55 9.15 -11.67
N SER A 24 -17.14 9.72 -12.71
CA SER A 24 -17.59 11.12 -12.72
C SER A 24 -19.09 11.15 -12.50
N PHE A 25 -19.53 11.63 -11.33
CA PHE A 25 -20.96 11.79 -11.04
C PHE A 25 -21.55 12.95 -11.85
N THR A 26 -20.80 14.04 -11.97
CA THR A 26 -21.15 15.22 -12.78
C THR A 26 -19.86 15.83 -13.34
N ASN A 27 -19.98 16.90 -14.14
CA ASN A 27 -18.81 17.70 -14.54
C ASN A 27 -18.11 18.43 -13.38
N ARG A 28 -18.69 18.38 -12.16
CA ARG A 28 -18.15 19.00 -10.95
C ARG A 28 -17.78 18.00 -9.86
N MET A 29 -18.06 16.71 -10.04
CA MET A 29 -17.89 15.69 -8.99
C MET A 29 -17.26 14.43 -9.55
N GLY A 30 -16.22 13.93 -8.89
CA GLY A 30 -15.52 12.73 -9.30
C GLY A 30 -15.01 11.91 -8.13
N LEU A 31 -14.94 10.60 -8.33
CA LEU A 31 -14.32 9.63 -7.44
C LEU A 31 -13.22 8.90 -8.18
N THR A 32 -12.05 8.83 -7.57
CA THR A 32 -10.96 7.93 -7.96
C THR A 32 -10.73 6.96 -6.83
N PHE A 33 -10.76 5.68 -7.13
CA PHE A 33 -10.49 4.60 -6.19
C PHE A 33 -9.41 3.69 -6.79
N ARG A 34 -8.38 3.38 -6.01
CA ARG A 34 -7.34 2.43 -6.36
C ARG A 34 -7.14 1.46 -5.22
N ALA A 35 -7.31 0.18 -5.49
CA ALA A 35 -6.92 -0.89 -4.58
C ALA A 35 -5.76 -1.67 -5.19
N ARG A 36 -4.73 -1.93 -4.38
CA ARG A 36 -3.57 -2.73 -4.77
C ARG A 36 -3.37 -3.84 -3.74
N HIS A 37 -3.26 -5.07 -4.22
CA HIS A 37 -2.84 -6.21 -3.42
C HIS A 37 -1.56 -6.79 -4.03
N TYR A 38 -0.51 -6.81 -3.23
CA TYR A 38 0.79 -7.36 -3.59
C TYR A 38 1.10 -8.53 -2.66
N TRP A 39 1.39 -9.68 -3.23
CA TRP A 39 1.75 -10.88 -2.50
C TRP A 39 3.04 -11.45 -3.05
N SER A 40 4.01 -11.71 -2.17
CA SER A 40 5.29 -12.31 -2.52
C SER A 40 5.63 -13.46 -1.59
N LYS A 41 6.10 -14.55 -2.20
CA LYS A 41 6.44 -15.78 -1.51
C LYS A 41 7.84 -16.21 -1.88
N VAL A 42 8.67 -16.43 -0.85
CA VAL A 42 10.04 -16.93 -0.97
C VAL A 42 10.08 -18.35 -0.44
N ASN A 43 10.47 -19.30 -1.29
CA ASN A 43 10.74 -20.68 -0.89
C ASN A 43 12.20 -21.06 -1.21
N PRO A 44 13.10 -21.05 -0.21
CA PRO A 44 14.47 -21.51 -0.39
C PRO A 44 14.50 -23.02 -0.63
N LYS A 45 15.31 -23.44 -1.61
CA LYS A 45 15.46 -24.84 -2.04
C LYS A 45 16.80 -25.43 -1.60
N GLN A 46 17.87 -24.64 -1.64
CA GLN A 46 19.22 -25.07 -1.28
C GLN A 46 20.00 -23.88 -0.70
N PHE A 47 20.92 -24.18 0.21
CA PHE A 47 21.81 -23.21 0.82
C PHE A 47 23.24 -23.49 0.43
N TYR A 48 24.07 -22.44 0.41
CA TYR A 48 25.49 -22.52 0.11
C TYR A 48 26.27 -21.67 1.09
N VAL A 49 27.51 -22.04 1.34
CA VAL A 49 28.49 -21.25 2.07
C VAL A 49 29.53 -20.73 1.09
N LEU A 50 29.91 -19.47 1.24
CA LEU A 50 30.99 -18.89 0.46
C LEU A 50 32.34 -19.29 1.07
N ASP A 51 33.21 -19.91 0.29
CA ASP A 51 34.58 -20.18 0.70
C ASP A 51 35.53 -18.98 0.45
N LEU A 52 36.76 -19.08 0.95
CA LEU A 52 37.78 -18.04 0.80
C LEU A 52 38.24 -17.84 -0.65
N GLU A 53 37.94 -18.81 -1.52
CA GLU A 53 38.27 -18.80 -2.95
C GLU A 53 37.11 -18.19 -3.78
N GLY A 54 35.99 -17.83 -3.12
CA GLY A 54 34.81 -17.24 -3.74
C GLY A 54 33.82 -18.26 -4.33
N ASN A 55 34.01 -19.56 -4.10
CA ASN A 55 33.12 -20.60 -4.57
C ASN A 55 31.96 -20.86 -3.58
N LEU A 56 30.81 -21.27 -4.13
CA LEU A 56 29.65 -21.69 -3.36
C LEU A 56 29.72 -23.21 -3.12
N LYS A 57 29.86 -23.61 -1.85
CA LYS A 57 29.88 -25.03 -1.44
C LYS A 57 28.67 -25.36 -0.57
N ASP A 58 28.27 -26.62 -0.56
CA ASP A 58 27.22 -27.06 0.35
C ASP A 58 27.66 -26.87 1.81
N PRO A 59 26.78 -26.38 2.70
CA PRO A 59 27.12 -26.17 4.09
C PRO A 59 27.42 -27.49 4.80
N ASN A 60 28.50 -27.52 5.58
CA ASN A 60 28.85 -28.66 6.46
C ASN A 60 28.00 -28.71 7.75
N PHE A 61 26.95 -27.89 7.85
CA PHE A 61 26.04 -27.80 8.98
C PHE A 61 24.59 -27.74 8.51
N LEU A 62 23.68 -28.25 9.33
CA LEU A 62 22.25 -28.22 9.03
C LEU A 62 21.69 -26.83 9.34
N ILE A 63 21.09 -26.19 8.34
CA ILE A 63 20.31 -24.96 8.53
C ILE A 63 18.89 -25.37 8.90
N THR A 64 18.59 -25.33 10.19
CA THR A 64 17.27 -25.69 10.75
C THR A 64 16.31 -24.51 10.85
N GLU A 65 16.79 -23.29 10.60
CA GLU A 65 15.98 -22.08 10.70
C GLU A 65 14.97 -21.97 9.54
N ASN A 66 13.71 -21.69 9.86
CA ASN A 66 12.71 -21.42 8.84
C ASN A 66 12.93 -20.03 8.23
N VAL A 67 13.51 -20.02 7.04
CA VAL A 67 13.78 -18.82 6.23
C VAL A 67 12.75 -18.61 5.11
N ARG A 68 11.64 -19.35 5.12
CA ARG A 68 10.51 -19.07 4.22
C ARG A 68 9.93 -17.70 4.54
N GLN A 69 9.56 -16.96 3.51
CA GLN A 69 8.95 -15.64 3.65
C GLN A 69 7.65 -15.59 2.89
N ASN A 70 6.62 -15.07 3.53
CA ASN A 70 5.32 -14.80 2.95
C ASN A 70 4.96 -13.35 3.30
N TYR A 71 5.01 -12.48 2.29
CA TYR A 71 4.80 -11.05 2.44
C TYR A 71 3.54 -10.65 1.67
N ASN A 72 2.61 -10.02 2.38
CA ASN A 72 1.38 -9.47 1.81
C ASN A 72 1.36 -7.96 2.09
N PHE A 73 0.99 -7.19 1.09
CA PHE A 73 0.82 -5.75 1.15
C PHE A 73 -0.49 -5.39 0.48
N PHE A 74 -1.34 -4.66 1.19
CA PHE A 74 -2.63 -4.21 0.70
C PHE A 74 -2.73 -2.70 0.90
N SER A 75 -3.14 -1.98 -0.14
CA SER A 75 -3.35 -0.53 -0.06
C SER A 75 -4.59 -0.11 -0.79
N VAL A 76 -5.37 0.77 -0.17
CA VAL A 76 -6.54 1.43 -0.76
C VAL A 76 -6.32 2.92 -0.74
N ASP A 77 -6.46 3.56 -1.90
CA ASP A 77 -6.47 5.01 -2.07
C ASP A 77 -7.82 5.42 -2.65
N MET A 78 -8.60 6.20 -1.92
CA MET A 78 -9.87 6.78 -2.38
C MET A 78 -9.80 8.31 -2.32
N ILE A 79 -10.11 8.96 -3.43
CA ILE A 79 -10.15 10.42 -3.55
C ILE A 79 -11.47 10.81 -4.16
N TYR A 80 -12.27 11.53 -3.40
CA TYR A 80 -13.49 12.17 -3.87
C TYR A 80 -13.26 13.67 -3.98
N THR A 81 -13.61 14.25 -5.13
CA THR A 81 -13.47 15.68 -5.41
C THR A 81 -14.81 16.25 -5.84
N TRP A 82 -15.19 17.37 -5.23
CA TRP A 82 -16.39 18.13 -5.57
C TRP A 82 -16.09 19.61 -5.71
N GLN A 83 -16.32 20.15 -6.91
CA GLN A 83 -16.31 21.58 -7.19
C GLN A 83 -17.68 22.19 -6.86
N PHE A 84 -17.79 22.78 -5.67
CA PHE A 84 -19.06 23.34 -5.20
C PHE A 84 -19.29 24.80 -5.65
N ALA A 85 -18.24 25.52 -6.04
CA ALA A 85 -18.33 26.82 -6.69
C ALA A 85 -17.20 27.00 -7.71
N GLN A 86 -17.26 28.05 -8.54
CA GLN A 86 -16.21 28.32 -9.53
C GLN A 86 -14.86 28.48 -8.83
N GLY A 87 -13.91 27.61 -9.16
CA GLY A 87 -12.61 27.52 -8.49
C GLY A 87 -12.63 26.92 -7.07
N SER A 88 -13.77 26.76 -6.41
CA SER A 88 -13.84 26.25 -5.04
C SER A 88 -14.07 24.74 -5.01
N PHE A 89 -13.22 24.01 -4.28
CA PHE A 89 -13.20 22.55 -4.24
C PHE A 89 -13.27 22.00 -2.82
N LEU A 90 -14.03 20.94 -2.64
CA LEU A 90 -13.98 20.02 -1.52
C LEU A 90 -13.28 18.74 -2.00
N THR A 91 -12.29 18.26 -1.27
CA THR A 91 -11.62 16.98 -1.54
C THR A 91 -11.58 16.15 -0.28
N LEU A 92 -12.14 14.94 -0.35
CA LEU A 92 -12.03 13.91 0.67
C LEU A 92 -11.04 12.86 0.18
N ALA A 93 -9.97 12.63 0.91
CA ALA A 93 -9.00 11.58 0.63
C ALA A 93 -8.99 10.58 1.79
N TRP A 94 -9.23 9.32 1.48
CA TRP A 94 -9.08 8.21 2.41
C TRP A 94 -7.98 7.31 1.88
N LYS A 95 -7.01 6.99 2.73
CA LYS A 95 -5.96 6.02 2.44
C LYS A 95 -5.88 5.01 3.56
N ASP A 96 -5.81 3.76 3.16
CA ASP A 96 -5.61 2.63 4.06
C ASP A 96 -4.46 1.78 3.54
N VAL A 97 -3.56 1.36 4.43
CA VAL A 97 -2.42 0.52 4.10
C VAL A 97 -2.24 -0.53 5.19
N GLY A 98 -2.26 -1.80 4.79
CA GLY A 98 -1.96 -2.95 5.63
C GLY A 98 -0.79 -3.73 5.08
N GLU A 99 0.11 -4.17 5.97
CA GLU A 99 1.17 -5.10 5.63
C GLU A 99 1.13 -6.30 6.56
N SER A 100 1.53 -7.46 6.04
CA SER A 100 1.65 -8.68 6.83
C SER A 100 2.85 -9.48 6.36
N PHE A 101 3.76 -9.74 7.29
CA PHE A 101 4.89 -10.63 7.09
C PHE A 101 4.74 -11.86 7.98
N THR A 102 4.83 -13.05 7.37
CA THR A 102 4.85 -14.30 8.12
C THR A 102 5.90 -15.26 7.55
N ARG A 103 6.45 -16.10 8.43
CA ARG A 103 7.31 -17.24 8.06
C ARG A 103 6.51 -18.53 7.84
N SER A 104 5.19 -18.50 8.06
CA SER A 104 4.30 -19.63 7.80
C SER A 104 3.95 -19.73 6.31
N PHE A 105 3.95 -20.96 5.81
CA PHE A 105 3.59 -21.26 4.42
C PHE A 105 2.07 -21.41 4.32
N GLU A 106 1.35 -20.31 4.19
CA GLU A 106 -0.08 -20.36 3.90
C GLU A 106 -0.27 -20.68 2.40
N LYS A 107 -1.07 -21.70 2.09
CA LYS A 107 -1.28 -22.22 0.71
C LYS A 107 -2.38 -21.47 -0.03
N ASP A 108 -3.35 -20.94 0.68
CA ASP A 108 -4.56 -20.37 0.09
C ASP A 108 -4.44 -18.85 -0.07
N TYR A 109 -4.52 -18.39 -1.33
CA TYR A 109 -4.43 -16.98 -1.69
C TYR A 109 -5.53 -16.12 -1.02
N PHE A 110 -6.78 -16.59 -1.06
CA PHE A 110 -7.92 -15.86 -0.47
C PHE A 110 -7.85 -15.78 1.05
N LYS A 111 -7.29 -16.79 1.72
CA LYS A 111 -7.10 -16.80 3.17
C LYS A 111 -5.98 -15.84 3.60
N ASN A 112 -4.90 -15.73 2.81
CA ASN A 112 -3.87 -14.70 3.02
C ASN A 112 -4.43 -13.29 2.84
N LEU A 113 -5.23 -13.07 1.79
CA LEU A 113 -5.89 -11.79 1.54
C LEU A 113 -6.82 -11.40 2.70
N SER A 114 -7.67 -12.32 3.14
CA SER A 114 -8.56 -12.11 4.28
C SER A 114 -7.79 -11.74 5.55
N ASN A 115 -6.73 -12.50 5.86
CA ASN A 115 -5.89 -12.24 7.04
C ASN A 115 -5.17 -10.88 6.96
N THR A 116 -4.76 -10.46 5.76
CA THR A 116 -4.07 -9.18 5.54
C THR A 116 -5.03 -8.00 5.70
N ILE A 117 -6.28 -8.15 5.26
CA ILE A 117 -7.32 -7.13 5.43
C ILE A 117 -7.79 -7.05 6.88
N SER A 118 -7.79 -8.15 7.63
CA SER A 118 -8.21 -8.17 9.04
C SER A 118 -7.14 -7.74 10.05
N ASN A 119 -5.88 -7.63 9.64
CA ASN A 119 -4.79 -7.18 10.50
C ASN A 119 -4.86 -5.67 10.76
N PRO A 120 -4.19 -5.14 11.80
CA PRO A 120 -4.16 -3.69 12.04
C PRO A 120 -3.63 -2.93 10.82
N GLN A 121 -4.45 -2.03 10.29
CA GLN A 121 -4.12 -1.24 9.09
C GLN A 121 -3.92 0.23 9.45
N SER A 122 -2.98 0.87 8.77
CA SER A 122 -2.73 2.31 8.89
C SER A 122 -3.77 3.07 8.07
N ASN A 123 -4.76 3.61 8.79
CA ASN A 123 -5.87 4.36 8.20
C ASN A 123 -5.62 5.88 8.32
N SER A 124 -5.81 6.60 7.23
CA SER A 124 -5.75 8.07 7.20
C SER A 124 -6.93 8.64 6.43
N LEU A 125 -7.63 9.58 7.06
CA LEU A 125 -8.73 10.33 6.46
C LEU A 125 -8.36 11.80 6.44
N SER A 126 -8.46 12.43 5.27
CA SER A 126 -8.08 13.82 5.05
C SER A 126 -9.20 14.56 4.33
N LEU A 127 -9.51 15.75 4.83
CA LEU A 127 -10.46 16.67 4.21
C LEU A 127 -9.74 17.96 3.82
N ARG A 128 -9.90 18.39 2.57
CA ARG A 128 -9.36 19.65 2.05
C ARG A 128 -10.49 20.49 1.48
N VAL A 129 -10.56 21.75 1.90
CA VAL A 129 -11.48 22.76 1.35
C VAL A 129 -10.65 23.89 0.76
N ILE A 130 -10.92 24.22 -0.50
CA ILE A 130 -10.38 25.40 -1.18
C ILE A 130 -11.58 26.28 -1.53
N TYR A 131 -11.59 27.52 -1.05
CA TYR A 131 -12.68 28.46 -1.30
C TYR A 131 -12.15 29.79 -1.84
N PHE A 132 -12.64 30.17 -3.02
CA PHE A 132 -12.32 31.47 -3.62
C PHE A 132 -13.34 32.52 -3.19
N ILE A 133 -12.85 33.55 -2.51
CA ILE A 133 -13.65 34.70 -2.06
C ILE A 133 -13.48 35.82 -3.07
N ASP A 134 -14.57 36.25 -3.70
CA ASP A 134 -14.59 37.51 -4.43
C ASP A 134 -14.71 38.69 -3.45
N TYR A 135 -13.65 39.50 -3.39
CA TYR A 135 -13.57 40.68 -2.53
C TYR A 135 -14.71 41.69 -2.78
N LEU A 136 -15.10 41.93 -4.04
CA LEU A 136 -16.16 42.90 -4.37
C LEU A 136 -17.51 42.42 -3.86
N THR A 137 -17.81 41.12 -4.07
CA THR A 137 -19.02 40.47 -3.56
C THR A 137 -19.04 40.45 -2.03
N ALA A 138 -17.92 40.13 -1.38
CA ALA A 138 -17.79 40.11 0.08
C ALA A 138 -18.01 41.50 0.69
N LYS A 139 -17.37 42.54 0.12
CA LYS A 139 -17.51 43.94 0.55
C LYS A 139 -18.95 44.44 0.45
N LYS A 140 -19.65 44.11 -0.64
CA LYS A 140 -21.06 44.49 -0.84
C LYS A 140 -22.00 43.84 0.19
N LYS A 141 -21.79 42.54 0.50
CA LYS A 141 -22.57 41.83 1.54
C LYS A 141 -22.32 42.39 2.94
N LEU A 142 -21.09 42.76 3.27
CA LEU A 142 -20.75 43.34 4.57
C LEU A 142 -21.39 44.72 4.76
N LYS A 143 -21.35 45.61 3.76
CA LYS A 143 -22.01 46.92 3.83
C LYS A 143 -23.53 46.83 4.00
N LYS A 144 -24.17 45.83 3.37
CA LYS A 144 -25.63 45.63 3.47
C LYS A 144 -26.09 45.07 4.82
N ARG A 145 -25.18 44.59 5.67
CA ARG A 145 -25.52 44.08 7.03
C ARG A 145 -25.35 45.14 8.13
N VAL A 146 -24.70 46.27 7.83
CA VAL A 146 -24.41 47.35 8.79
C VAL A 146 -25.36 48.54 8.62
N ALA A 147 -26.11 48.57 7.51
CA ALA A 147 -27.23 49.48 7.27
C ALA A 147 -28.55 48.73 7.49
#